data_AF-A0A7C0UNA9-F1
#
_entry.id   AF-A0A7C0UNA9-F1
#
_cell.length_a   1.000
_cell.length_b   1.000
_cell.length_c   1.000
_cell.angle_alpha   90.00
_cell.angle_beta   90.00
_cell.angle_gamma   90.00
#
_symmetry.space_group_name_H-M   'P 1'
#
loop_
_entity.id
_entity.type
_entity.pdbx_description
1 polymer ?
#
loop_
_entity_poly.entity_id
_entity_poly.type
_entity_poly.pdbx_seq_one_letter_code
_entity_poly.pdbx_strand_id
1 'polypeptide(L)'
;MRALQQLTSKPKILQEFENFLIQKDYYDKDALEILLYTPWKAAYPEEFCGDDLLVDIQNFLYAIGDFIQEKVFNDADSQTLTVYVVTEASYEMESIIAIVELKTKTLVAYTCFKTWHLNPDCLADILNDLLSQARAAKTLISLRLLVEGEKNGN
;
A
#
# COMPACT_ATOMS: atom_id res chain seq x y z
N MET A 1 30.50 -28.11 0.78
CA MET A 1 30.25 -26.82 0.09
C MET A 1 28.79 -26.67 -0.27
N ARG A 2 27.92 -26.26 0.67
CA ARG A 2 26.57 -25.74 0.40
C ARG A 2 26.24 -24.69 1.45
N ALA A 3 27.05 -23.65 1.47
CA ALA A 3 26.73 -22.39 2.13
C ALA A 3 26.95 -21.29 1.08
N LEU A 4 26.28 -21.43 -0.06
CA LEU A 4 25.81 -20.24 -0.76
C LEU A 4 24.65 -19.76 0.10
N GLN A 5 25.00 -19.01 1.15
CA GLN A 5 24.07 -18.11 1.81
C GLN A 5 23.40 -17.35 0.67
N GLN A 6 22.11 -17.61 0.49
CA GLN A 6 21.28 -16.77 -0.34
C GLN A 6 21.41 -15.36 0.25
N LEU A 7 22.25 -14.54 -0.37
CA LEU A 7 22.07 -13.10 -0.40
C LEU A 7 20.79 -12.86 -1.19
N THR A 8 19.65 -13.23 -0.62
CA THR A 8 18.33 -12.82 -1.11
C THR A 8 18.26 -11.33 -0.85
N SER A 9 18.68 -10.55 -1.84
CA SER A 9 18.47 -9.10 -1.81
C SER A 9 17.00 -8.84 -1.54
N LYS A 10 16.70 -8.10 -0.46
CA LYS A 10 15.35 -7.65 -0.11
C LYS A 10 14.61 -7.20 -1.38
N PRO A 11 13.36 -7.61 -1.63
CA PRO A 11 12.60 -7.16 -2.79
C PRO A 11 12.67 -5.64 -2.95
N LYS A 12 12.99 -5.15 -4.15
CA LYS A 12 13.22 -3.72 -4.38
C LYS A 12 12.04 -2.86 -3.94
N ILE A 13 10.82 -3.33 -4.20
CA ILE A 13 9.60 -2.62 -3.80
C ILE A 13 9.49 -2.48 -2.27
N LEU A 14 9.92 -3.48 -1.51
CA LEU A 14 9.93 -3.40 -0.05
C LEU A 14 11.00 -2.42 0.44
N GLN A 15 12.15 -2.32 -0.22
CA GLN A 15 13.14 -1.29 0.12
C GLN A 15 12.61 0.12 -0.17
N GLU A 16 11.87 0.31 -1.26
CA GLU A 16 11.22 1.59 -1.56
C GLU A 16 10.14 1.92 -0.52
N PHE A 17 9.38 0.91 -0.08
CA PHE A 17 8.37 1.06 0.96
C PHE A 17 9.01 1.34 2.34
N GLU A 18 10.05 0.62 2.73
CA GLU A 18 10.84 0.87 3.95
C GLU A 18 11.33 2.32 4.01
N ASN A 19 11.96 2.80 2.93
CA ASN A 19 12.43 4.18 2.85
C ASN A 19 11.28 5.20 2.96
N PHE A 20 10.12 4.90 2.37
CA PHE A 20 8.94 5.74 2.50
C PHE A 20 8.44 5.80 3.95
N LEU A 21 8.33 4.65 4.63
CA LEU A 21 7.90 4.58 6.03
C LEU A 21 8.83 5.36 6.95
N ILE A 22 10.15 5.29 6.71
CA ILE A 22 11.15 6.08 7.44
C ILE A 22 10.97 7.58 7.17
N GLN A 23 10.77 7.98 5.92
CA GLN A 23 10.59 9.39 5.55
C GLN A 23 9.32 10.01 6.14
N LYS A 24 8.27 9.21 6.31
CA LYS A 24 6.99 9.62 6.91
C LYS A 24 6.96 9.48 8.44
N ASP A 25 8.03 8.97 9.05
CA ASP A 25 8.14 8.73 10.50
C ASP A 25 6.99 7.83 11.02
N TYR A 26 6.59 6.83 10.23
CA TYR A 26 5.50 5.91 10.59
C TYR A 26 5.95 4.82 11.56
N TYR A 27 7.21 4.37 11.44
CA TYR A 27 7.77 3.29 12.24
C TYR A 27 9.25 3.49 12.48
N ASP A 28 9.72 3.02 13.63
CA ASP A 28 11.14 2.91 13.92
C ASP A 28 11.83 1.89 13.01
N LYS A 29 13.10 2.14 12.71
CA LYS A 29 13.89 1.30 11.82
C LYS A 29 13.96 -0.17 12.26
N ASP A 30 14.04 -0.40 13.57
CA ASP A 30 14.13 -1.76 14.11
C ASP A 30 12.81 -2.53 13.93
N ALA A 31 11.66 -1.84 14.03
CA ALA A 31 10.36 -2.43 13.78
C ALA A 31 10.16 -2.81 12.31
N LEU A 32 10.69 -2.00 11.37
CA LEU A 32 10.56 -2.24 9.93
C LEU A 32 11.22 -3.56 9.48
N GLU A 33 12.30 -4.00 10.13
CA GLU A 33 12.91 -5.29 9.79
C GLU A 33 11.94 -6.45 10.02
N ILE A 34 11.17 -6.38 11.10
CA ILE A 34 10.25 -7.45 11.48
C ILE A 34 8.96 -7.32 10.67
N LEU A 35 8.40 -6.11 10.56
CA LEU A 35 7.17 -5.87 9.81
C LEU A 35 7.28 -6.21 8.33
N LEU A 36 8.42 -5.90 7.68
CA LEU A 36 8.57 -6.02 6.23
C LEU A 36 9.31 -7.29 5.78
N TYR A 37 10.26 -7.77 6.58
CA TYR A 37 11.19 -8.82 6.15
C TYR A 37 11.09 -10.13 6.93
N THR A 38 10.26 -10.18 7.98
CA THR A 38 10.00 -11.40 8.74
C THR A 38 8.58 -11.95 8.45
N PRO A 39 8.41 -13.25 8.19
CA PRO A 39 7.07 -13.85 8.04
C PRO A 39 6.25 -13.81 9.33
N TRP A 40 4.98 -13.42 9.23
CA TRP A 40 4.01 -13.40 10.31
C TRP A 40 3.43 -14.81 10.43
N LYS A 41 3.81 -15.53 11.48
CA LYS A 41 3.55 -16.97 11.63
C LYS A 41 2.19 -17.26 12.26
N ALA A 42 1.11 -16.79 11.63
CA ALA A 42 -0.25 -16.84 12.21
C ALA A 42 -0.34 -16.13 13.58
N ALA A 43 0.57 -15.18 13.80
CA ALA A 43 0.63 -14.30 14.94
C ALA A 43 1.10 -12.94 14.42
N TYR A 44 0.58 -11.87 15.02
CA TYR A 44 1.00 -10.53 14.69
C TYR A 44 2.39 -10.25 15.29
N PRO A 45 3.22 -9.45 14.60
CA PRO A 45 4.51 -9.01 15.14
C PRO A 45 4.35 -8.31 16.49
N GLU A 46 5.32 -8.46 17.38
CA GLU A 46 5.31 -7.81 18.70
C GLU A 46 5.39 -6.27 18.57
N GLU A 47 5.82 -5.78 17.41
CA GLU A 47 5.82 -4.38 17.02
C GLU A 47 4.42 -3.78 16.92
N PHE A 48 3.38 -4.62 16.82
CA PHE A 48 1.97 -4.23 16.96
C PHE A 48 1.41 -4.45 18.37
N CYS A 49 2.27 -4.51 19.39
CA CYS A 49 1.86 -4.51 20.80
C CYS A 49 1.65 -3.09 21.34
N GLY A 50 1.02 -2.21 20.56
CA GLY A 50 0.39 -1.01 21.11
C GLY A 50 -0.80 -1.38 22.01
N ASP A 51 -1.55 -0.36 22.44
CA ASP A 51 -2.72 -0.57 23.29
C ASP A 51 -3.89 -1.28 22.55
N ASP A 52 -3.93 -1.18 21.21
CA ASP A 52 -4.96 -1.80 20.37
C ASP A 52 -4.38 -2.30 19.04
N LEU A 53 -4.27 -3.62 18.92
CA LEU A 53 -3.73 -4.31 17.76
C LEU A 53 -4.56 -4.06 16.47
N LEU A 54 -5.88 -3.82 16.53
CA LEU A 54 -6.63 -3.44 15.31
C LEU A 54 -6.21 -2.08 14.79
N VAL A 55 -5.95 -1.14 15.69
CA VAL A 55 -5.48 0.20 15.33
C VAL A 55 -4.10 0.10 14.69
N ASP A 56 -3.22 -0.74 15.23
CA ASP A 56 -1.88 -0.95 14.66
C ASP A 56 -1.92 -1.59 13.27
N ILE A 57 -2.77 -2.61 13.08
CA ILE A 57 -3.02 -3.21 11.76
C ILE A 57 -3.59 -2.17 10.80
N GLN A 58 -4.59 -1.40 11.24
CA GLN A 58 -5.25 -0.37 10.45
C GLN A 58 -4.24 0.68 9.96
N ASN A 59 -3.34 1.12 10.85
CA ASN A 59 -2.28 2.07 10.53
C ASN A 59 -1.29 1.51 9.52
N PHE A 60 -0.91 0.23 9.65
CA PHE A 60 -0.03 -0.43 8.68
C PHE A 60 -0.67 -0.55 7.29
N LEU A 61 -1.95 -0.94 7.25
CA LEU A 61 -2.73 -0.99 6.01
C LEU A 61 -2.84 0.41 5.38
N TYR A 62 -3.07 1.43 6.20
CA TYR A 62 -3.13 2.82 5.73
C TYR A 62 -1.79 3.24 5.12
N ALA A 63 -0.68 2.92 5.78
CA ALA A 63 0.65 3.21 5.29
C ALA A 63 0.95 2.56 3.93
N ILE A 64 0.45 1.33 3.70
CA ILE A 64 0.51 0.69 2.38
C ILE A 64 -0.26 1.54 1.36
N GLY A 65 -1.52 1.90 1.63
CA GLY A 65 -2.31 2.72 0.71
C GLY A 65 -1.70 4.09 0.45
N ASP A 66 -1.16 4.74 1.48
CA ASP A 66 -0.49 6.05 1.38
C ASP A 66 0.78 5.98 0.53
N PHE A 67 1.55 4.89 0.63
CA PHE A 67 2.67 4.64 -0.27
C PHE A 67 2.24 4.55 -1.74
N ILE A 68 1.13 3.86 -2.04
CA ILE A 68 0.59 3.79 -3.40
C ILE A 68 0.15 5.17 -3.87
N GLN A 69 -0.51 5.94 -3.00
CA GLN A 69 -0.94 7.31 -3.28
C GLN A 69 0.26 8.21 -3.62
N GLU A 70 1.30 8.20 -2.77
CA GLU A 70 2.53 8.96 -2.98
C GLU A 70 3.21 8.59 -4.30
N LYS A 71 3.33 7.30 -4.60
CA LYS A 71 4.04 6.79 -5.80
C LYS A 71 3.32 7.07 -7.11
N VAL A 72 1.99 7.23 -7.11
CA VAL A 72 1.19 7.32 -8.34
C VAL A 72 0.57 8.71 -8.53
N PHE A 73 0.20 9.38 -7.44
CA PHE A 73 -0.62 10.60 -7.48
C PHE A 73 0.07 11.84 -6.88
N ASN A 74 1.32 11.74 -6.42
CA ASN A 74 2.05 12.93 -5.93
C ASN A 74 2.85 13.65 -7.04
N ASP A 75 2.40 13.58 -8.29
CA ASP A 75 2.96 14.34 -9.40
C ASP A 75 2.07 15.51 -9.84
N ALA A 76 2.66 16.45 -10.58
CA ALA A 76 1.98 17.68 -11.01
C ALA A 76 0.70 17.40 -11.81
N ASP A 77 0.69 16.34 -12.62
CA ASP A 77 -0.46 15.94 -13.44
C ASP A 77 -1.64 15.42 -12.61
N SER A 78 -1.38 14.95 -11.39
CA SER A 78 -2.38 14.37 -10.48
C SER A 78 -2.99 15.38 -9.50
N GLN A 79 -2.54 16.64 -9.48
CA GLN A 79 -3.03 17.65 -8.52
C GLN A 79 -4.53 17.94 -8.63
N THR A 80 -5.16 17.53 -9.73
CA THR A 80 -6.61 17.68 -9.94
C THR A 80 -7.43 16.49 -9.40
N LEU A 81 -6.77 15.40 -9.03
CA LEU A 81 -7.39 14.19 -8.50
C LEU A 81 -7.48 14.28 -6.98
N THR A 82 -8.63 13.91 -6.43
CA THR A 82 -8.82 13.84 -4.98
C THR A 82 -8.85 12.38 -4.58
N VAL A 83 -7.69 11.83 -4.20
CA VAL A 83 -7.51 10.41 -3.87
C VAL A 83 -7.53 10.21 -2.36
N TYR A 84 -8.25 9.17 -1.90
CA TYR A 84 -8.35 8.77 -0.50
C TYR A 84 -8.04 7.29 -0.33
N VAL A 85 -7.35 6.97 0.75
CA VAL A 85 -7.11 5.60 1.21
C VAL A 85 -8.16 5.26 2.26
N VAL A 86 -8.85 4.13 2.05
CA VAL A 86 -9.82 3.55 2.99
C VAL A 86 -9.32 2.16 3.35
N THR A 87 -9.20 1.89 4.64
CA THR A 87 -8.75 0.61 5.15
C THR A 87 -9.74 0.02 6.15
N GLU A 88 -9.77 -1.30 6.24
CA GLU A 88 -10.56 -2.02 7.24
C GLU A 88 -9.73 -3.18 7.77
N ALA A 89 -9.26 -3.08 9.01
CA ALA A 89 -8.51 -4.12 9.70
C ALA A 89 -9.43 -5.21 10.23
N SER A 90 -8.97 -6.46 10.19
CA SER A 90 -9.68 -7.60 10.76
C SER A 90 -8.73 -8.61 11.41
N TYR A 91 -9.20 -9.21 12.52
CA TYR A 91 -8.52 -10.28 13.26
C TYR A 91 -8.76 -11.69 12.74
N GLU A 92 -9.93 -11.95 12.16
CA GLU A 92 -10.37 -13.30 11.78
C GLU A 92 -10.79 -13.38 10.31
N MET A 93 -11.11 -12.22 9.72
CA MET A 93 -11.49 -12.10 8.33
C MET A 93 -10.37 -11.42 7.54
N GLU A 94 -10.64 -11.17 6.27
CA GLU A 94 -9.73 -10.43 5.43
C GLU A 94 -9.76 -8.95 5.81
N SER A 95 -8.57 -8.33 5.81
CA SER A 95 -8.45 -6.89 5.89
C SER A 95 -8.46 -6.28 4.49
N ILE A 96 -8.90 -5.04 4.39
CA ILE A 96 -9.15 -4.36 3.12
C ILE A 96 -8.26 -3.13 3.00
N ILE A 97 -7.74 -2.90 1.80
CA ILE A 97 -7.20 -1.62 1.37
C ILE A 97 -7.93 -1.23 0.09
N ALA A 98 -8.59 -0.08 0.11
CA ALA A 98 -9.24 0.52 -1.05
C ALA A 98 -8.71 1.94 -1.26
N ILE A 99 -8.40 2.28 -2.51
CA ILE A 99 -8.01 3.63 -2.90
C ILE A 99 -9.10 4.16 -3.82
N VAL A 100 -9.65 5.33 -3.51
CA VAL A 100 -10.77 5.92 -4.23
C VAL A 100 -10.46 7.33 -4.72
N GLU A 101 -10.88 7.65 -5.93
CA GLU A 101 -10.86 9.02 -6.45
C GLU A 101 -12.26 9.62 -6.30
N LEU A 102 -12.38 10.67 -5.50
CA LEU A 102 -13.67 11.18 -5.03
C LEU A 102 -14.47 11.93 -6.09
N LYS A 103 -13.81 12.63 -7.03
CA LYS A 103 -14.49 13.46 -8.02
C LYS A 103 -15.30 12.59 -8.98
N THR A 104 -14.70 11.49 -9.44
CA THR A 104 -15.32 10.54 -10.36
C THR A 104 -16.00 9.38 -9.65
N LYS A 105 -15.83 9.25 -8.32
CA LYS A 105 -16.30 8.13 -7.49
C LYS A 105 -15.78 6.79 -8.01
N THR A 106 -14.51 6.77 -8.41
CA THR A 106 -13.88 5.60 -9.01
C THR A 106 -13.03 4.88 -7.98
N LEU A 107 -13.19 3.55 -7.90
CA LEU A 107 -12.24 2.69 -7.19
C LEU A 107 -10.96 2.60 -8.02
N VAL A 108 -9.87 3.12 -7.48
CA VAL A 108 -8.56 3.24 -8.14
C VAL A 108 -7.75 1.95 -7.98
N ALA A 109 -7.73 1.42 -6.76
CA ALA A 109 -7.06 0.17 -6.44
C ALA A 109 -7.76 -0.51 -5.26
N TYR A 110 -7.73 -1.83 -5.22
CA TYR A 110 -8.34 -2.62 -4.16
C TYR A 110 -7.57 -3.91 -3.92
N THR A 111 -7.42 -4.27 -2.65
CA THR A 111 -6.97 -5.61 -2.26
C THR A 111 -7.64 -6.03 -0.95
N CYS A 112 -7.69 -7.34 -0.76
CA CYS A 112 -8.34 -8.01 0.36
C CYS A 112 -7.52 -9.24 0.71
N PHE A 113 -7.02 -9.33 1.95
CA PHE A 113 -6.15 -10.43 2.37
C PHE A 113 -6.12 -10.62 3.88
N LYS A 114 -5.69 -11.81 4.33
CA LYS A 114 -5.48 -12.10 5.76
C LYS A 114 -4.12 -11.56 6.23
N THR A 115 -4.15 -10.67 7.21
CA THR A 115 -2.94 -9.96 7.69
C THR A 115 -1.99 -10.87 8.45
N TRP A 116 -2.47 -11.81 9.27
CA TRP A 116 -1.62 -12.73 10.06
C TRP A 116 -0.85 -13.79 9.25
N HIS A 117 -0.95 -13.78 7.92
CA HIS A 117 -0.17 -14.62 7.00
C HIS A 117 0.82 -13.82 6.14
N LEU A 118 0.97 -12.52 6.42
CA LEU A 118 1.91 -11.68 5.68
C LEU A 118 3.33 -12.22 5.80
N ASN A 119 4.03 -12.17 4.68
CA ASN A 119 5.43 -12.45 4.57
C ASN A 119 5.99 -11.54 3.47
N PRO A 120 7.33 -11.45 3.32
CA PRO A 120 7.92 -10.47 2.42
C PRO A 120 7.47 -10.62 0.97
N ASP A 121 7.32 -11.85 0.49
CA ASP A 121 6.89 -12.10 -0.89
C ASP A 121 5.44 -11.68 -1.10
N CYS A 122 4.54 -12.06 -0.18
CA CYS A 122 3.13 -11.64 -0.23
C CYS A 122 2.97 -10.11 -0.14
N LEU A 123 3.73 -9.44 0.73
CA LEU A 123 3.68 -7.99 0.86
C LEU A 123 4.19 -7.29 -0.41
N ALA A 124 5.26 -7.82 -1.02
CA ALA A 124 5.76 -7.32 -2.29
C ALA A 124 4.73 -7.47 -3.42
N ASP A 125 4.04 -8.61 -3.47
CA ASP A 125 2.97 -8.86 -4.45
C ASP A 125 1.79 -7.90 -4.26
N ILE A 126 1.35 -7.68 -3.01
CA ILE A 126 0.30 -6.73 -2.66
C ILE A 126 0.66 -5.32 -3.13
N LEU A 127 1.87 -4.85 -2.83
CA LEU A 127 2.33 -3.51 -3.22
C LEU A 127 2.38 -3.35 -4.74
N ASN A 128 2.90 -4.35 -5.44
CA ASN A 128 2.98 -4.32 -6.90
C ASN A 128 1.62 -4.35 -7.58
N ASP A 129 0.69 -5.17 -7.06
CA ASP A 129 -0.67 -5.26 -7.57
C ASP A 129 -1.42 -3.93 -7.40
N LEU A 130 -1.39 -3.35 -6.20
CA LEU A 130 -2.00 -2.05 -5.93
C LEU A 130 -1.40 -0.92 -6.81
N LEU A 131 -0.07 -0.90 -6.99
CA LEU A 131 0.59 0.06 -7.89
C LEU A 131 0.14 -0.11 -9.35
N SER A 132 0.01 -1.35 -9.80
CA SER A 132 -0.43 -1.68 -11.16
C SER A 132 -1.86 -1.19 -11.40
N GLN A 133 -2.77 -1.53 -10.49
CA GLN A 133 -4.16 -1.07 -10.51
C GLN A 133 -4.26 0.46 -10.51
N ALA A 134 -3.55 1.12 -9.58
CA ALA A 134 -3.61 2.57 -9.44
C ALA A 134 -3.10 3.32 -10.68
N ARG A 135 -2.03 2.83 -11.32
CA ARG A 135 -1.50 3.41 -12.57
C ARG A 135 -2.46 3.24 -13.74
N ALA A 136 -3.08 2.07 -13.86
CA ALA A 136 -4.09 1.81 -14.87
C ALA A 136 -5.31 2.73 -14.68
N ALA A 137 -5.81 2.83 -13.44
CA ALA A 137 -6.93 3.69 -13.10
C ALA A 137 -6.62 5.18 -13.35
N LYS A 138 -5.43 5.67 -12.96
CA LYS A 138 -4.98 7.04 -13.24
C LYS A 138 -5.08 7.37 -14.72
N THR A 139 -4.61 6.47 -15.59
CA THR A 139 -4.68 6.66 -17.05
C THR A 139 -6.12 6.79 -17.53
N LEU A 140 -7.02 5.92 -17.05
CA LEU A 140 -8.44 5.96 -17.42
C LEU A 140 -9.15 7.23 -16.92
N ILE A 141 -8.85 7.66 -15.68
CA ILE A 141 -9.42 8.88 -15.10
C ILE A 141 -8.96 10.10 -15.89
N SER A 142 -7.67 10.21 -16.23
CA SER A 142 -7.15 11.30 -17.04
C SER A 142 -7.81 11.37 -18.42
N LEU A 143 -7.97 10.23 -19.10
CA LEU A 143 -8.68 10.17 -20.39
C LEU A 143 -10.14 10.63 -20.27
N ARG A 144 -10.84 10.22 -19.20
CA ARG A 144 -12.21 10.64 -18.94
C ARG A 144 -12.32 12.15 -18.72
N LEU A 145 -11.42 12.72 -17.92
CA LEU A 145 -11.38 14.16 -17.65
C LEU A 145 -11.11 14.97 -18.91
N LEU A 146 -10.26 14.49 -19.82
CA LEU A 146 -10.02 15.13 -21.13
C LEU A 146 -11.30 15.15 -21.99
N VAL A 147 -11.96 13.99 -22.13
CA VAL A 147 -13.18 13.87 -22.95
C VAL A 147 -14.35 14.67 -22.37
N GLU A 148 -14.50 14.70 -21.05
CA GLU A 148 -15.54 15.51 -20.40
C GLU A 148 -15.22 17.01 -20.44
N GLY A 149 -13.93 17.39 -20.38
CA GLY A 149 -13.48 18.78 -20.53
C GLY A 149 -13.76 19.36 -21.92
N GLU A 150 -13.52 18.59 -22.98
CA GLU A 150 -13.82 19.00 -24.37
C GLU A 150 -15.33 19.21 -24.61
N LYS A 151 -16.19 18.44 -23.92
CA LYS A 151 -17.65 18.57 -24.04
C LYS A 151 -18.20 19.83 -23.37
N ASN A 152 -17.52 20.37 -22.36
CA ASN A 152 -17.96 21.55 -21.63
C ASN A 152 -17.32 22.86 -22.15
N GLY A 153 -16.43 22.77 -23.16
CA GLY A 153 -15.73 23.90 -23.77
C GLY A 153 -16.30 24.39 -25.11
N ASN A 154 -17.44 23.85 -25.55
CA ASN A 154 -18.22 24.27 -26.73
C ASN A 154 -19.62 24.70 -26.31
#